data_AF-A0A7S2B3C2-F1
#
_entry.id   AF-A0A7S2B3C2-F1
#
_cell.length_a   1.000
_cell.length_b   1.000
_cell.length_c   1.000
_cell.angle_alpha   90.00
_cell.angle_beta   90.00
_cell.angle_gamma   90.00
#
_symmetry.space_group_name_H-M   'P 1'
#
loop_
_entity.id
_entity.type
_entity.pdbx_description
1 polymer ?
#
loop_
_entity_poly.entity_id
_entity_poly.type
_entity_poly.pdbx_seq_one_letter_code
_entity_poly.pdbx_strand_id
1 'polypeptide(L)'
;SRLARLVCTLRFRIFLELKMMIMGVVSGLRVLTWAIVLLLMLIYVVGVAMTTLLEKEPEFMDMRSSMFTLFRCWTDGCSAIDGTPLFERIRKEYGFHWMVFHILMTMFITVGLFNL
;
A
#
# COMPACT_ATOMS: atom_id res chain seq x y z
N SER A 1 39.77 38.83 -8.49
CA SER A 1 39.39 37.65 -9.31
C SER A 1 39.36 36.30 -8.57
N ARG A 2 39.29 36.26 -7.22
CA ARG A 2 39.25 35.01 -6.43
C ARG A 2 37.86 34.62 -5.93
N LEU A 3 36.97 35.61 -5.74
CA LEU A 3 35.60 35.42 -5.24
C LEU A 3 34.69 34.68 -6.24
N ALA A 4 34.89 34.87 -7.55
CA ALA A 4 34.12 34.18 -8.59
C ALA A 4 34.30 32.64 -8.57
N ARG A 5 35.49 32.15 -8.18
CA ARG A 5 35.72 30.69 -8.06
C ARG A 5 34.96 30.10 -6.88
N LEU A 6 34.91 30.81 -5.74
CA LEU A 6 34.15 30.38 -4.56
C LEU A 6 32.64 30.32 -4.84
N VAL A 7 32.09 31.31 -5.56
CA VAL A 7 30.67 31.32 -5.96
C VAL A 7 30.36 30.19 -6.95
N CYS A 8 31.24 29.92 -7.93
CA CYS A 8 31.06 28.77 -8.84
C CYS A 8 31.13 27.43 -8.10
N THR A 9 32.02 27.27 -7.12
CA THR A 9 32.13 26.04 -6.33
C THR A 9 30.91 25.80 -5.43
N LEU A 10 30.34 26.85 -4.82
CA LEU A 10 29.12 26.75 -4.00
C LEU A 10 27.89 26.36 -4.83
N ARG A 11 27.74 26.92 -6.04
CA ARG A 11 26.68 26.54 -6.99
C ARG A 11 26.78 25.05 -7.33
N PHE A 12 27.98 24.53 -7.59
CA PHE A 12 28.17 23.12 -7.93
C PHE A 12 27.88 22.18 -6.74
N ARG A 13 28.22 22.59 -5.52
CA ARG A 13 28.00 21.78 -4.30
C ARG A 13 26.52 21.58 -3.99
N ILE A 14 25.70 22.63 -4.05
CA ILE A 14 24.25 22.57 -3.79
C ILE A 14 23.54 21.67 -4.82
N PHE A 15 23.86 21.80 -6.11
CA PHE A 15 23.28 20.93 -7.14
C PHE A 15 23.71 19.46 -7.00
N LEU A 16 24.89 19.20 -6.45
CA LEU A 16 25.41 17.85 -6.23
C LEU A 16 24.73 17.17 -5.04
N GLU A 17 24.47 17.90 -3.96
CA GLU A 17 23.71 17.40 -2.80
C GLU A 17 22.24 17.09 -3.16
N LEU A 18 21.58 17.97 -3.92
CA LEU A 18 20.24 17.69 -4.45
C LEU A 18 20.25 16.47 -5.39
N LYS A 19 21.26 16.35 -6.25
CA LYS A 19 21.36 15.20 -7.17
C LYS A 19 21.57 13.89 -6.40
N MET A 20 22.30 13.89 -5.28
CA MET A 20 22.44 12.70 -4.42
C MET A 20 21.13 12.31 -3.74
N MET A 21 20.32 13.27 -3.28
CA MET A 21 18.97 12.99 -2.77
C MET A 21 18.05 12.43 -3.86
N ILE A 22 18.05 13.03 -5.05
CA ILE A 22 17.22 12.57 -6.18
C ILE A 22 17.61 11.16 -6.62
N MET A 23 18.91 10.84 -6.70
CA MET A 23 19.35 9.48 -7.03
C MET A 23 18.91 8.45 -5.99
N GLY A 24 18.88 8.82 -4.70
CA GLY A 24 18.29 8.01 -3.64
C GLY A 24 16.79 7.76 -3.85
N VAL A 25 16.02 8.80 -4.14
CA VAL A 25 14.57 8.70 -4.39
C VAL A 25 14.27 7.89 -5.65
N VAL A 26 15.01 8.09 -6.75
CA VAL A 26 14.80 7.36 -8.01
C VAL A 26 15.12 5.87 -7.86
N SER A 27 16.15 5.53 -7.08
CA SER A 27 16.44 4.14 -6.75
C SER A 27 15.31 3.50 -5.91
N GLY A 28 14.79 4.24 -4.91
CA GLY A 28 13.66 3.80 -4.09
C GLY A 28 12.34 3.69 -4.85
N LEU A 29 12.09 4.57 -5.82
CA LEU A 29 10.87 4.58 -6.62
C LEU A 29 10.72 3.30 -7.45
N ARG A 30 11.83 2.72 -7.91
CA ARG A 30 11.81 1.43 -8.63
C ARG A 30 11.30 0.31 -7.72
N VAL A 31 11.80 0.22 -6.49
CA VAL A 31 11.37 -0.80 -5.51
C VAL A 31 9.92 -0.59 -5.11
N LEU A 32 9.52 0.66 -4.83
CA LEU A 32 8.14 1.03 -4.55
C LEU A 32 7.19 0.64 -5.70
N THR A 33 7.62 0.78 -6.95
CA THR A 33 6.81 0.39 -8.11
C THR A 33 6.55 -1.12 -8.12
N TRP A 34 7.58 -1.94 -7.86
CA TRP A 34 7.40 -3.40 -7.75
C TRP A 34 6.52 -3.79 -6.56
N ALA A 35 6.67 -3.09 -5.43
CA ALA A 35 5.85 -3.29 -4.26
C ALA A 35 4.37 -2.99 -4.52
N ILE A 36 4.06 -1.90 -5.23
CA ILE A 36 2.69 -1.54 -5.65
C ILE A 36 2.10 -2.62 -6.56
N VAL A 37 2.88 -3.15 -7.51
CA VAL A 37 2.43 -4.23 -8.40
C VAL A 37 2.12 -5.50 -7.61
N LEU A 38 2.98 -5.88 -6.66
CA LEU A 38 2.77 -7.04 -5.79
C LEU A 38 1.52 -6.87 -4.92
N LEU A 39 1.34 -5.67 -4.34
CA LEU A 39 0.14 -5.33 -3.57
C LEU A 39 -1.13 -5.47 -4.41
N LEU A 40 -1.16 -4.91 -5.62
CA LEU A 40 -2.32 -5.01 -6.52
C LEU A 40 -2.63 -6.46 -6.92
N MET A 41 -1.61 -7.28 -7.13
CA MET A 41 -1.79 -8.71 -7.44
C MET A 41 -2.44 -9.45 -6.26
N LEU A 42 -2.03 -9.18 -5.03
CA LEU A 42 -2.67 -9.74 -3.84
C LEU A 42 -4.10 -9.23 -3.64
N ILE A 43 -4.35 -7.93 -3.86
CA ILE A 43 -5.69 -7.34 -3.81
C ILE A 43 -6.61 -8.03 -4.80
N TYR A 44 -6.12 -8.35 -5.99
CA TYR A 44 -6.89 -9.05 -7.01
C TYR A 44 -7.27 -10.46 -6.55
N VAL A 45 -6.31 -11.26 -6.08
CA VAL A 45 -6.57 -12.65 -5.64
C VAL A 45 -7.52 -12.68 -4.45
N VAL A 46 -7.27 -11.86 -3.43
CA VAL A 46 -8.13 -11.78 -2.24
C VAL A 46 -9.49 -11.17 -2.59
N GLY A 47 -9.53 -10.17 -3.47
CA GLY A 47 -10.76 -9.54 -3.93
C GLY A 47 -11.70 -10.53 -4.59
N VAL A 48 -11.18 -11.32 -5.52
CA VAL A 48 -11.97 -12.38 -6.17
C VAL A 48 -12.48 -13.41 -5.14
N ALA A 49 -11.63 -13.82 -4.19
CA ALA A 49 -12.05 -14.74 -3.13
C ALA A 49 -13.12 -14.15 -2.20
N MET A 50 -13.03 -12.86 -1.85
CA MET A 50 -14.02 -12.19 -1.00
C MET A 50 -15.34 -11.99 -1.73
N THR A 51 -15.31 -11.61 -3.01
CA THR A 51 -16.54 -11.48 -3.82
C THR A 51 -17.32 -12.79 -3.89
N THR A 52 -16.64 -13.94 -3.97
CA THR A 52 -17.33 -15.25 -4.02
C THR A 52 -17.78 -15.75 -2.65
N LEU A 53 -17.12 -15.33 -1.57
CA LEU A 53 -17.42 -15.82 -0.21
C LEU A 53 -18.38 -14.89 0.55
N LEU A 54 -18.38 -13.59 0.25
CA LEU A 54 -19.16 -12.53 0.89
C LEU A 54 -20.14 -11.86 -0.08
N GLU A 55 -20.88 -12.66 -0.86
CA GLU A 55 -21.89 -12.16 -1.81
C GLU A 55 -23.02 -11.34 -1.16
N LYS A 56 -23.20 -11.48 0.16
CA LYS A 56 -24.24 -10.77 0.94
C LYS A 56 -23.87 -9.33 1.29
N GLU A 57 -22.59 -8.98 1.26
CA GLU A 57 -22.12 -7.68 1.70
C GLU A 57 -22.04 -6.71 0.51
N PRO A 58 -22.69 -5.52 0.58
CA PRO A 58 -22.76 -4.58 -0.54
C PRO A 58 -21.37 -4.10 -0.99
N GLU A 59 -20.40 -4.06 -0.08
CA GLU A 59 -19.01 -3.67 -0.37
C GLU A 59 -18.30 -4.69 -1.27
N PHE A 60 -18.73 -5.96 -1.24
CA PHE A 60 -18.11 -7.07 -1.97
C PHE A 60 -18.91 -7.57 -3.18
N MET A 61 -20.08 -6.97 -3.48
CA MET A 61 -20.91 -7.38 -4.62
C MET A 61 -20.24 -7.15 -5.98
N ASP A 62 -19.55 -6.02 -6.14
CA ASP A 62 -18.82 -5.69 -7.35
C ASP A 62 -17.32 -5.94 -7.17
N MET A 63 -16.68 -6.49 -8.20
CA MET A 63 -15.23 -6.72 -8.22
C MET A 63 -14.42 -5.43 -7.98
N ARG A 64 -14.82 -4.32 -8.64
CA ARG A 64 -14.16 -3.03 -8.47
C ARG A 64 -14.32 -2.47 -7.06
N SER A 65 -15.51 -2.63 -6.49
CA SER A 65 -15.80 -2.19 -5.11
C SER A 65 -15.00 -3.01 -4.11
N SER A 66 -14.93 -4.34 -4.31
CA SER A 66 -14.16 -5.27 -3.49
C SER A 66 -12.67 -4.93 -3.49
N MET A 67 -12.08 -4.70 -4.67
CA MET A 67 -10.67 -4.33 -4.80
C MET A 67 -10.37 -2.99 -4.13
N PHE A 68 -11.25 -1.99 -4.29
CA PHE A 68 -11.07 -0.68 -3.67
C PHE A 68 -11.20 -0.74 -2.15
N THR A 69 -12.17 -1.51 -1.65
CA THR A 69 -12.36 -1.75 -0.21
C THR A 69 -11.13 -2.43 0.39
N LEU A 70 -10.61 -3.50 -0.23
CA LEU A 70 -9.40 -4.18 0.22
C LEU A 70 -8.16 -3.29 0.18
N PHE A 71 -8.01 -2.49 -0.88
CA PHE A 71 -6.93 -1.49 -0.98
C PHE A 71 -6.96 -0.52 0.21
N ARG A 72 -8.14 0.04 0.51
CA ARG A 72 -8.32 0.94 1.66
C ARG A 72 -8.04 0.24 2.98
N CYS A 73 -8.53 -0.98 3.16
CA CYS A 73 -8.32 -1.75 4.39
C CYS A 73 -6.84 -2.05 4.67
N TRP A 74 -6.00 -2.17 3.64
CA TRP A 74 -4.56 -2.38 3.81
C TRP A 74 -3.72 -1.10 3.91
N THR A 75 -4.21 0.04 3.43
CA THR A 75 -3.40 1.28 3.35
C THR A 75 -3.78 2.35 4.38
N ASP A 76 -5.06 2.50 4.69
CA ASP A 76 -5.58 3.63 5.46
C ASP A 76 -6.45 3.14 6.63
N GLY A 77 -7.35 2.20 6.36
CA GLY A 77 -8.23 1.61 7.37
C GLY A 77 -9.47 0.95 6.76
N CYS A 78 -10.12 0.11 7.55
CA CYS A 78 -11.24 -0.72 7.11
C CYS A 78 -12.55 -0.25 7.76
N SER A 79 -13.32 0.57 7.03
CA SER A 79 -14.64 1.07 7.44
C SER A 79 -15.68 0.73 6.38
N ALA A 80 -16.83 0.22 6.79
CA ALA A 80 -17.99 0.04 5.94
C ALA A 80 -18.53 1.40 5.47
N ILE A 81 -19.46 1.36 4.50
CA ILE A 81 -20.16 2.57 4.02
C ILE A 81 -20.89 3.28 5.17
N ASP A 82 -21.40 2.50 6.13
CA ASP A 82 -22.10 3.00 7.31
C ASP A 82 -21.18 3.53 8.42
N GLY A 83 -19.86 3.58 8.17
CA GLY A 83 -18.86 3.99 9.16
C GLY A 83 -18.58 2.95 10.25
N THR A 84 -19.24 1.79 10.20
CA THR A 84 -18.99 0.67 11.12
C THR A 84 -17.70 -0.07 10.74
N PRO A 85 -16.99 -0.68 11.70
CA PRO A 85 -15.81 -1.48 11.40
C PRO A 85 -16.19 -2.72 10.59
N LEU A 86 -15.85 -2.72 9.29
CA LEU A 86 -16.22 -3.79 8.35
C LEU A 86 -15.69 -5.16 8.82
N PHE A 87 -14.47 -5.16 9.33
CA PHE A 87 -13.79 -6.36 9.81
C PHE A 87 -14.51 -7.01 10.99
N GLU A 88 -15.04 -6.19 11.91
CA GLU A 88 -15.79 -6.67 13.07
C GLU A 88 -17.14 -7.27 12.65
N ARG A 89 -17.76 -6.73 11.60
CA ARG A 89 -18.99 -7.27 11.01
C ARG A 89 -18.73 -8.65 10.40
N ILE A 90 -17.70 -8.77 9.56
CA ILE A 90 -17.28 -10.04 8.96
C ILE A 90 -16.90 -11.07 10.03
N ARG A 91 -16.19 -10.66 11.09
CA ARG A 91 -15.81 -11.53 12.21
C ARG A 91 -17.03 -12.10 12.94
N LYS A 92 -18.09 -11.32 13.11
CA LYS A 92 -19.34 -11.79 13.75
C LYS A 92 -20.08 -12.80 12.89
N GLU A 93 -20.06 -12.63 11.57
CA GLU A 93 -20.87 -13.44 10.66
C GLU A 93 -20.14 -14.71 10.17
N TYR A 94 -18.86 -14.59 9.84
CA TYR A 94 -18.05 -15.71 9.34
C TYR A 94 -17.03 -16.26 10.36
N GLY A 95 -16.94 -15.65 11.54
CA GLY A 95 -16.14 -16.15 12.66
C GLY A 95 -14.65 -15.77 12.62
N PHE A 96 -13.90 -16.35 13.54
CA PHE A 96 -12.50 -15.99 13.82
C PHE A 96 -11.50 -16.38 12.71
N HIS A 97 -11.80 -17.40 11.91
CA HIS A 97 -10.90 -17.86 10.85
C HIS A 97 -10.56 -16.76 9.83
N TRP A 98 -11.55 -15.95 9.46
CA TRP A 98 -11.36 -14.81 8.56
C TRP A 98 -10.49 -13.71 9.15
N MET A 99 -10.62 -13.50 10.46
CA MET A 99 -9.78 -12.55 11.19
C MET A 99 -8.32 -12.95 11.14
N VAL A 100 -8.01 -14.22 11.44
CA VAL A 100 -6.63 -14.73 11.39
C VAL A 100 -6.06 -14.66 9.98
N PHE A 101 -6.84 -15.08 8.98
CA PHE A 101 -6.39 -15.06 7.58
C PHE A 101 -5.98 -13.65 7.14
N HIS A 102 -6.81 -12.64 7.42
CA HIS A 102 -6.49 -11.27 7.04
C HIS A 102 -5.30 -10.73 7.87
N ILE A 103 -5.18 -11.02 9.16
CA ILE A 103 -4.02 -10.59 9.97
C ILE A 103 -2.72 -11.16 9.39
N LEU A 104 -2.70 -12.45 9.04
CA LEU A 104 -1.54 -13.09 8.43
C LEU A 104 -1.20 -12.49 7.06
N MET A 105 -2.20 -12.23 6.23
CA MET A 105 -2.03 -11.55 4.94
C MET A 105 -1.45 -10.15 5.11
N THR A 106 -1.98 -9.34 6.03
CA THR A 106 -1.48 -7.99 6.30
C THR A 106 -0.07 -8.01 6.87
N MET A 107 0.25 -8.95 7.76
CA MET A 107 1.62 -9.13 8.26
C MET A 107 2.57 -9.53 7.12
N PHE A 108 2.17 -10.45 6.24
CA PHE A 108 2.97 -10.83 5.08
C PHE A 108 3.21 -9.66 4.13
N ILE A 109 2.19 -8.86 3.84
CA ILE A 109 2.28 -7.68 2.96
C ILE A 109 3.20 -6.63 3.60
N THR A 110 2.96 -6.26 4.86
CA THR A 110 3.73 -5.21 5.53
C THR A 110 5.18 -5.61 5.73
N VAL A 111 5.44 -6.80 6.28
CA VAL A 111 6.81 -7.29 6.47
C VAL A 111 7.50 -7.51 5.12
N GLY A 112 6.79 -8.05 4.13
CA GLY A 112 7.33 -8.25 2.78
C GLY A 112 7.68 -6.95 2.06
N LEU A 113 6.92 -5.87 2.30
CA LEU A 113 7.12 -4.56 1.66
C LEU A 113 8.23 -3.73 2.32
N PHE A 114 8.49 -3.92 3.62
CA PHE A 114 9.58 -3.24 4.34
C PHE A 114 10.90 -4.00 4.34
N ASN A 115 10.88 -5.31 4.08
CA ASN A 115 12.07 -6.18 4.12
C ASN A 115 12.66 -6.49 2.73
N LEU A 116 12.20 -5.79 1.69
CA LEU A 116 12.67 -5.87 0.30
C LEU A 116 13.46 -4.60 -0.05
#